data_AF-A0A6G0W113-F1
#
_entry.id   AF-A0A6G0W113-F1
#
_cell.length_a   1.000
_cell.length_b   1.000
_cell.length_c   1.000
_cell.angle_alpha   90.00
_cell.angle_beta   90.00
_cell.angle_gamma   90.00
#
_symmetry.space_group_name_H-M   'P 1'
#
loop_
_entity.id
_entity.type
_entity.pdbx_description
1 polymer ?
#
loop_
_entity_poly.entity_id
_entity_poly.type
_entity_poly.pdbx_seq_one_letter_code
_entity_poly.pdbx_strand_id
1 'polypeptide(L)'
;LINNNDKTKLSSLPIDEFWHTVSKLKDYSDTYQYQDISRLAKICLGLPHSNAEAERIFSVVTDVKIKKRNRLGDDTLNSVAVIRSATGAKEINCLNFEVTEKHLKLHNSNNLYKQ
;
A
#
# COMPACT_ATOMS: atom_id res chain seq x y z
N LEU A 1 7.47 -1.35 32.68
CA LEU A 1 6.12 -1.93 32.87
C LEU A 1 5.09 -0.87 32.52
N ILE A 2 4.20 -1.13 31.56
CA ILE A 2 3.19 -0.16 31.09
C ILE A 2 2.26 0.22 32.25
N ASN A 3 2.10 1.52 32.50
CA ASN A 3 1.31 2.05 33.61
C ASN A 3 -0.18 1.77 33.39
N ASN A 4 -0.98 1.66 34.45
CA ASN A 4 -2.41 1.26 34.31
C ASN A 4 -3.23 2.28 33.49
N ASN A 5 -2.86 3.56 33.53
CA ASN A 5 -3.50 4.60 32.73
C ASN A 5 -3.11 4.55 31.23
N ASP A 6 -1.97 3.95 30.91
CA ASP A 6 -1.54 3.73 29.53
C ASP A 6 -2.20 2.47 28.96
N LYS A 7 -2.45 1.45 29.79
CA LYS A 7 -3.19 0.24 29.39
C LYS A 7 -4.62 0.56 28.96
N THR A 8 -5.32 1.42 29.71
CA THR A 8 -6.70 1.83 29.36
C THR A 8 -6.74 2.62 28.06
N LYS A 9 -5.78 3.52 27.83
CA LYS A 9 -5.63 4.23 26.55
C LYS A 9 -5.29 3.30 25.39
N LEU A 10 -4.36 2.37 25.59
CA LEU A 10 -3.98 1.39 24.58
C LEU A 10 -5.16 0.48 24.21
N SER A 11 -5.98 0.05 25.17
CA SER A 11 -7.14 -0.81 24.91
C SER A 11 -8.26 -0.14 24.11
N SER A 12 -8.29 1.19 24.06
CA SER A 12 -9.28 1.94 23.27
C SER A 12 -8.84 2.24 21.83
N LEU A 13 -7.59 1.95 21.48
CA LEU A 13 -7.07 2.24 20.13
C LEU A 13 -7.44 1.11 19.15
N PRO A 14 -7.62 1.43 17.86
CA PRO A 14 -7.72 0.42 16.82
C PRO A 14 -6.42 -0.40 16.75
N ILE A 15 -6.54 -1.65 16.31
CA ILE A 15 -5.49 -2.67 16.44
C ILE A 15 -4.16 -2.26 15.78
N ASP A 16 -4.21 -1.53 14.68
CA ASP A 16 -3.08 -0.98 13.95
C ASP A 16 -2.37 0.13 14.74
N GLU A 17 -3.12 1.08 15.30
CA GLU A 17 -2.58 2.15 16.15
C GLU A 17 -2.04 1.60 17.48
N PHE A 18 -2.69 0.57 18.04
CA PHE A 18 -2.21 -0.14 19.22
C PHE A 18 -0.81 -0.70 18.97
N TRP A 19 -0.64 -1.56 17.95
CA TRP A 19 0.66 -2.18 17.66
C TRP A 19 1.69 -1.16 17.17
N HIS A 20 1.26 -0.08 16.52
CA HIS A 20 2.13 1.05 16.20
C HIS A 20 2.70 1.71 17.46
N THR A 21 1.85 1.96 18.47
CA THR A 21 2.24 2.57 19.75
C THR A 21 3.13 1.64 20.56
N VAL A 22 2.76 0.36 20.69
CA VAL A 22 3.56 -0.66 21.39
C VAL A 22 4.95 -0.80 20.77
N SER A 23 5.07 -0.70 19.45
CA SER A 23 6.36 -0.78 18.76
C SER A 23 7.31 0.38 19.04
N LYS A 24 6.81 1.51 19.54
CA LYS A 24 7.60 2.69 19.91
C LYS A 24 8.00 2.71 21.38
N LEU A 25 7.47 1.79 22.20
CA LEU A 25 7.79 1.74 23.63
C LEU A 25 9.24 1.32 23.82
N LYS A 26 9.99 2.18 24.50
CA LYS A 26 11.39 1.95 24.87
C LYS A 26 11.52 1.78 26.38
N ASP A 27 12.51 0.99 26.77
CA ASP A 27 12.87 0.81 28.16
C ASP A 27 13.76 1.94 28.67
N TYR A 28 14.07 1.94 29.97
CA TYR A 28 15.04 2.85 30.59
C TYR A 28 16.44 2.79 29.94
N SER A 29 16.73 1.71 29.22
CA SER A 29 17.97 1.52 28.43
C SER A 29 17.87 2.01 26.98
N ASP A 30 16.80 2.75 26.62
CA ASP A 30 16.49 3.21 25.24
C ASP A 30 16.31 2.09 24.19
N THR A 31 16.16 0.84 24.64
CA THR A 31 15.90 -0.34 23.81
C THR A 31 14.39 -0.58 23.65
N TYR A 32 13.96 -1.03 22.47
CA TYR A 32 12.54 -1.32 22.22
C TYR A 32 12.07 -2.52 23.04
N GLN A 33 11.09 -2.32 23.94
CA GLN A 33 10.64 -3.35 24.88
C GLN A 33 9.94 -4.54 24.20
N TYR A 34 9.28 -4.30 23.07
CA TYR A 34 8.43 -5.28 22.40
C TYR A 34 8.77 -5.44 20.91
N GLN A 35 10.05 -5.34 20.55
CA GLN A 35 10.49 -5.31 19.15
C GLN A 35 10.00 -6.52 18.34
N ASP A 36 10.22 -7.74 18.84
CA ASP A 36 9.91 -8.98 18.08
C ASP A 36 8.42 -9.20 17.92
N ILE A 37 7.66 -9.04 19.00
CA ILE A 37 6.19 -9.20 18.98
C ILE A 37 5.56 -8.09 18.13
N SER A 38 6.01 -6.85 18.27
CA SER A 38 5.52 -5.75 17.45
C SER A 38 5.83 -5.94 15.98
N ARG A 39 7.00 -6.52 15.65
CA ARG A 39 7.36 -6.85 14.27
C ARG A 39 6.45 -7.94 13.72
N LEU A 40 6.22 -9.01 14.48
CA LEU A 40 5.29 -10.08 14.09
C LEU A 40 3.88 -9.53 13.89
N ALA A 41 3.36 -8.74 14.82
CA ALA A 41 2.04 -8.16 14.72
C ALA A 41 1.88 -7.25 13.50
N LYS A 42 2.89 -6.41 13.19
CA LYS A 42 2.88 -5.59 11.97
C LYS A 42 2.89 -6.43 10.69
N ILE A 43 3.60 -7.56 10.68
CA ILE A 43 3.58 -8.49 9.54
C ILE A 43 2.17 -9.08 9.41
N CYS A 44 1.60 -9.61 10.49
CA CYS A 44 0.25 -10.18 10.47
C CYS A 44 -0.82 -9.17 10.04
N LEU A 45 -0.71 -7.92 10.50
CA LEU A 45 -1.62 -6.84 10.11
C LEU A 45 -1.42 -6.34 8.67
N GLY A 46 -0.22 -6.50 8.13
CA GLY A 46 0.10 -6.19 6.73
C GLY A 46 -0.30 -7.30 5.75
N LEU A 47 -0.65 -8.49 6.25
CA LEU A 47 -1.16 -9.56 5.41
C LEU A 47 -2.64 -9.27 5.09
N PRO A 48 -3.05 -9.40 3.82
CA PRO A 48 -4.45 -9.27 3.44
C PRO A 48 -5.26 -10.37 4.13
N HIS A 49 -6.00 -10.01 5.17
CA HIS A 49 -6.78 -10.94 5.99
C HIS A 49 -8.03 -11.48 5.26
N SER A 50 -8.34 -10.98 4.05
CA SER A 50 -9.54 -11.37 3.30
C SER A 50 -9.27 -11.47 1.80
N ASN A 51 -9.96 -12.42 1.17
CA ASN A 51 -10.03 -12.54 -0.30
C ASN A 51 -10.63 -11.28 -0.96
N ALA A 52 -11.29 -10.40 -0.19
CA ALA A 52 -11.84 -9.15 -0.67
C ALA A 52 -10.80 -8.22 -1.31
N GLU A 53 -9.54 -8.22 -0.84
CA GLU A 53 -8.48 -7.43 -1.48
C GLU A 53 -8.06 -8.02 -2.83
N ALA A 54 -7.98 -9.36 -2.92
CA ALA A 54 -7.75 -10.03 -4.20
C ALA A 54 -8.91 -9.79 -5.17
N GLU A 55 -10.16 -9.86 -4.69
CA GLU A 55 -11.36 -9.54 -5.46
C GLU A 55 -11.38 -8.07 -5.94
N ARG A 56 -10.91 -7.13 -5.11
CA ARG A 56 -10.75 -5.74 -5.51
C ARG A 56 -9.74 -5.59 -6.65
N ILE A 57 -8.60 -6.28 -6.58
CA ILE A 57 -7.61 -6.31 -7.67
C ILE A 57 -8.21 -6.95 -8.93
N PHE A 58 -8.96 -8.06 -8.80
CA PHE A 58 -9.64 -8.70 -9.93
C PHE A 58 -10.69 -7.79 -10.57
N SER A 59 -11.41 -6.99 -9.78
CA SER A 59 -12.32 -5.97 -10.29
C SER A 59 -11.58 -4.90 -11.08
N VAL A 60 -10.46 -4.38 -10.57
CA VAL A 60 -9.60 -3.42 -11.30
C VAL A 60 -9.09 -4.02 -12.62
N VAL A 61 -8.63 -5.27 -12.62
CA VAL A 61 -8.17 -5.95 -13.84
C VAL A 61 -9.31 -6.16 -14.83
N THR A 62 -10.50 -6.53 -14.36
CA THR A 62 -11.70 -6.69 -15.18
C THR A 62 -12.13 -5.37 -15.82
N ASP A 63 -12.08 -4.29 -15.05
CA ASP A 63 -12.35 -2.93 -15.52
C ASP A 63 -11.34 -2.45 -16.57
N VAL A 64 -10.06 -2.82 -16.43
CA VAL A 64 -9.04 -2.52 -17.45
C VAL A 64 -9.29 -3.37 -18.71
N LYS A 65 -9.74 -4.61 -18.54
CA LYS A 65 -10.11 -5.54 -19.62
C LYS A 65 -11.54 -5.31 -20.10
N ILE A 66 -11.81 -4.13 -20.67
CA ILE A 66 -13.13 -3.83 -21.28
C ILE A 66 -13.32 -4.70 -22.53
N LYS A 67 -14.54 -5.22 -22.77
CA LYS A 67 -14.89 -6.03 -23.96
C LYS A 67 -14.48 -5.40 -25.31
N LYS A 68 -14.38 -4.06 -25.38
CA LYS A 68 -13.93 -3.30 -26.57
C LYS A 68 -12.40 -3.13 -26.66
N ARG A 69 -11.64 -3.37 -25.59
CA ARG A 69 -10.16 -3.30 -25.51
C ARG A 69 -9.56 -4.64 -25.06
N ASN A 70 -9.99 -5.73 -25.70
CA ASN A 70 -9.57 -7.10 -25.39
C ASN A 70 -8.22 -7.51 -26.02
N ARG A 71 -7.54 -6.63 -26.75
CA ARG A 71 -6.21 -6.85 -27.36
C ARG A 71 -5.10 -6.08 -26.64
N LEU A 72 -5.08 -6.12 -25.31
CA LEU A 72 -3.93 -5.65 -24.53
C LEU A 72 -3.04 -6.86 -24.23
N GLY A 73 -1.74 -6.74 -24.50
CA GLY A 73 -0.77 -7.76 -24.08
C GLY A 73 -0.66 -7.82 -22.55
N ASP A 74 -0.24 -8.96 -22.02
CA ASP A 74 -0.19 -9.21 -20.58
C ASP A 74 0.67 -8.18 -19.83
N ASP A 75 1.82 -7.78 -20.39
CA ASP A 75 2.70 -6.76 -19.82
C ASP A 75 2.03 -5.39 -19.69
N THR A 76 1.26 -5.01 -20.72
CA THR A 76 0.53 -3.73 -20.73
C THR A 76 -0.64 -3.78 -19.76
N LEU A 77 -1.36 -4.91 -19.70
CA LEU A 77 -2.45 -5.12 -18.77
C LEU A 77 -1.96 -5.02 -17.32
N ASN A 78 -0.86 -5.70 -16.99
CA ASN A 78 -0.23 -5.65 -15.68
C ASN A 78 0.19 -4.22 -15.33
N SER A 79 0.88 -3.54 -16.25
CA SER A 79 1.33 -2.15 -16.05
C SER A 79 0.17 -1.20 -15.75
N VAL A 80 -0.92 -1.30 -16.52
CA VAL A 80 -2.11 -0.45 -16.32
C VAL A 80 -2.82 -0.79 -15.00
N ALA A 81 -2.92 -2.06 -14.64
CA ALA A 81 -3.53 -2.48 -13.37
C ALA A 81 -2.75 -1.94 -12.17
N VAL A 82 -1.41 -2.03 -12.19
CA VAL A 82 -0.52 -1.50 -11.14
C VAL A 82 -0.67 0.02 -11.04
N ILE A 83 -0.61 0.74 -12.17
CA ILE A 83 -0.76 2.20 -12.18
C ILE A 83 -2.12 2.59 -11.59
N ARG A 84 -3.21 1.95 -12.06
CA ARG A 84 -4.58 2.26 -11.60
C ARG A 84 -4.77 1.97 -10.11
N SER A 85 -4.19 0.87 -9.61
CA SER A 85 -4.20 0.55 -8.17
C SER A 85 -3.45 1.61 -7.37
N ALA A 86 -2.24 1.99 -7.79
CA ALA A 86 -1.40 2.96 -7.11
C ALA A 86 -2.00 4.39 -7.13
N THR A 87 -2.59 4.81 -8.24
CA THR A 87 -3.26 6.11 -8.33
C THR A 87 -4.57 6.12 -7.54
N GLY A 88 -5.34 5.03 -7.58
CA GLY A 88 -6.56 4.88 -6.80
C GLY A 88 -6.31 4.95 -5.29
N ALA A 89 -5.27 4.30 -4.79
CA ALA A 89 -4.87 4.36 -3.38
C ALA A 89 -4.45 5.77 -2.92
N LYS A 90 -4.07 6.65 -3.86
CA LYS A 90 -3.68 8.05 -3.59
C LYS A 90 -4.76 9.05 -4.02
N GLU A 91 -5.94 8.57 -4.44
CA GLU A 91 -7.02 9.39 -4.99
C GLU A 91 -6.58 10.31 -6.15
N ILE A 92 -5.59 9.87 -6.92
CA ILE A 92 -5.07 10.57 -8.09
C ILE A 92 -5.93 10.22 -9.31
N ASN A 93 -6.43 11.26 -9.98
CA ASN A 93 -7.22 11.21 -11.19
C ASN A 93 -6.62 12.14 -12.27
N CYS A 94 -7.27 12.21 -13.43
CA CYS A 94 -6.78 13.01 -14.56
C CYS A 94 -6.78 14.53 -14.32
N LEU A 95 -7.45 15.02 -13.27
CA LEU A 95 -7.53 16.45 -12.93
C LEU A 95 -6.44 16.88 -11.95
N ASN A 96 -6.00 15.98 -11.07
CA ASN A 96 -5.01 16.29 -10.03
C ASN A 96 -3.63 15.65 -10.28
N PHE A 97 -3.48 14.86 -11.36
CA PHE A 97 -2.21 14.27 -11.71
C PHE A 97 -1.21 15.35 -12.15
N GLU A 98 -0.15 15.53 -11.36
CA GLU A 98 0.90 16.49 -11.66
C GLU A 98 2.08 15.82 -12.38
N VAL A 99 2.47 16.38 -13.53
CA VAL A 99 3.58 15.89 -14.33
C VAL A 99 4.89 16.41 -13.75
N THR A 100 5.68 15.52 -13.14
CA THR A 100 7.03 15.84 -12.67
C THR A 100 8.07 15.81 -13.80
N GLU A 101 9.19 16.50 -13.62
CA GLU A 101 10.33 16.45 -14.57
C GLU A 101 10.82 15.01 -14.83
N LYS A 102 10.70 14.11 -13.86
CA LYS A 102 11.07 12.71 -14.01
C LYS A 102 10.20 12.01 -15.06
N HIS A 103 8.90 12.30 -15.08
CA HIS A 103 7.98 11.76 -16.10
C HIS A 103 8.39 12.25 -17.50
N LEU A 104 8.73 13.54 -17.62
CA LEU A 104 9.17 14.13 -18.90
C LEU A 104 10.49 13.55 -19.40
N LYS A 105 11.47 13.34 -18.51
CA LYS A 105 12.76 12.72 -18.87
C LYS A 105 12.60 11.31 -19.44
N LEU A 106 11.60 10.57 -18.95
CA LEU A 106 11.28 9.22 -19.45
C LEU A 106 10.53 9.24 -20.78
N HIS A 107 9.93 10.37 -21.17
CA HIS A 107 9.19 10.54 -22.41
C HIS A 107 10.12 10.82 -23.62
N ASN A 108 11.04 9.90 -23.88
CA ASN A 108 11.97 9.97 -25.00
C ASN A 108 11.77 8.79 -25.97
N SER A 109 12.30 8.91 -27.19
CA SER A 109 12.12 7.91 -28.24
C SER A 109 12.65 6.53 -27.86
N ASN A 110 13.74 6.46 -27.09
CA ASN A 110 14.35 5.18 -26.68
C ASN A 110 13.45 4.39 -25.72
N ASN A 111 12.66 5.07 -24.90
CA ASN A 111 11.72 4.43 -23.96
C ASN A 111 10.35 4.14 -24.59
N LEU A 112 9.90 4.98 -25.53
CA LEU A 112 8.56 4.87 -26.13
C LEU A 112 8.50 3.85 -27.26
N TYR A 113 9.59 3.69 -28.01
CA TYR A 113 9.66 2.79 -29.15
C TYR A 113 10.66 1.68 -28.85
N LYS A 114 10.24 0.42 -28.98
CA LYS A 114 11.18 -0.70 -29.04
C LYS A 114 12.06 -0.52 -30.28
N GLN A 115 13.37 -0.47 -30.09
CA GLN A 115 14.34 -0.58 -31.19
C GLN A 115 14.41 -2.00 -31.72
#